data_AF-A0A815ZYE3-F1
#
_entry.id   AF-A0A815ZYE3-F1
#
_cell.length_a   1.000
_cell.length_b   1.000
_cell.length_c   1.000
_cell.angle_alpha   90.00
_cell.angle_beta   90.00
_cell.angle_gamma   90.00
#
_symmetry.space_group_name_H-M   'P 1'
#
loop_
_entity.id
_entity.type
_entity.pdbx_description
1 polymer ?
#
loop_
_entity_poly.entity_id
_entity_poly.type
_entity_poly.pdbx_seq_one_letter_code
_entity_poly.pdbx_strand_id
1 'polypeptide(L)'
;MLPQDESLEILEEFLREHHYEKLQGIPIRVILQLAYLVLKETAFANGNKFYRHIIGGAMGSPFTLTLVNIFMWKWEKNAIYGAIGSHEIYGRYAIIYSSFCSI
;
A
#
# COMPACT_ATOMS: atom_id res chain seq x y z
N MET A 1 -5.59 7.30 -8.54
CA MET A 1 -4.13 7.02 -8.66
C MET A 1 -3.54 7.12 -7.27
N LEU A 2 -2.63 6.22 -6.90
CA LEU A 2 -2.07 6.09 -5.55
C LEU A 2 -1.13 7.28 -5.21
N PRO A 3 -1.51 8.24 -4.34
CA PRO A 3 -0.67 9.40 -4.04
C PRO A 3 0.48 8.98 -3.13
N GLN A 4 1.72 9.31 -3.52
CA GLN A 4 2.91 8.72 -2.89
C GLN A 4 3.06 9.11 -1.41
N ASP A 5 2.84 10.38 -1.06
CA ASP A 5 2.97 10.87 0.32
C ASP A 5 1.89 10.26 1.22
N GLU A 6 0.63 10.37 0.81
CA GLU A 6 -0.51 9.77 1.53
C GLU A 6 -0.34 8.25 1.69
N SER A 7 0.23 7.56 0.70
CA SER A 7 0.46 6.12 0.80
C SER A 7 1.52 5.76 1.83
N LEU A 8 2.56 6.58 1.99
CA LEU A 8 3.58 6.39 3.02
C LEU A 8 2.99 6.64 4.41
N GLU A 9 2.16 7.67 4.55
CA GLU A 9 1.44 7.97 5.80
C GLU A 9 0.51 6.81 6.19
N ILE A 10 -0.27 6.28 5.24
CA ILE A 10 -1.17 5.16 5.48
C ILE A 10 -0.39 3.87 5.78
N LEU A 11 0.76 3.64 5.16
CA LEU A 11 1.63 2.52 5.50
C LEU A 11 2.12 2.62 6.95
N GLU A 12 2.56 3.80 7.39
CA GLU A 12 2.97 4.02 8.76
C GLU A 12 1.81 3.79 9.74
N GLU A 13 0.63 4.33 9.43
CA GLU A 13 -0.58 4.13 10.23
C GLU A 13 -0.92 2.65 10.37
N PHE A 14 -0.94 1.91 9.26
CA PHE A 14 -1.22 0.47 9.24
C PHE A 14 -0.25 -0.31 10.13
N LEU A 15 1.05 -0.04 10.00
CA LEU A 15 2.07 -0.74 10.79
C LEU A 15 1.93 -0.45 12.29
N ARG A 16 1.58 0.79 12.65
CA ARG A 16 1.34 1.20 14.05
C ARG A 16 0.07 0.57 14.62
N GLU A 17 -1.02 0.57 13.84
CA GLU A 17 -2.30 0.00 14.26
C GLU A 17 -2.19 -1.50 14.55
N HIS A 18 -1.41 -2.22 13.74
CA HIS A 18 -1.16 -3.66 13.95
C HIS A 18 -0.02 -3.95 14.94
N HIS A 19 0.44 -2.94 15.70
CA HIS A 19 1.48 -3.06 16.73
C HIS A 19 2.77 -3.72 16.25
N TYR A 20 3.12 -3.56 14.97
CA TYR A 20 4.43 -3.97 14.53
C TYR A 20 5.46 -3.01 15.14
N GLU A 21 6.59 -3.54 15.57
CA GLU A 21 7.81 -2.76 15.87
C GLU A 21 8.94 -3.08 14.88
N LYS A 22 8.93 -4.34 14.41
CA LYS A 22 9.87 -4.91 13.45
C LYS A 22 9.12 -5.88 12.54
N LEU A 23 9.59 -6.00 11.30
CA LEU A 23 9.11 -6.98 10.34
C LEU A 23 10.31 -7.83 9.91
N GLN A 24 10.27 -9.13 10.21
CA GLN A 24 11.40 -10.04 10.00
C GLN A 24 12.73 -9.53 10.59
N GLY A 25 12.68 -8.91 11.77
CA GLY A 25 13.85 -8.33 12.44
C GLY A 25 14.25 -6.93 11.96
N ILE A 26 13.66 -6.43 10.86
CA ILE A 26 13.92 -5.09 10.33
C ILE A 26 13.05 -4.07 11.08
N PRO A 27 13.63 -3.02 11.69
CA PRO A 27 12.85 -1.97 12.35
C PRO A 27 11.92 -1.23 11.39
N ILE A 28 10.71 -0.89 11.83
CA ILE A 28 9.73 -0.18 10.99
C ILE A 28 10.28 1.11 10.40
N ARG A 29 11.05 1.89 11.19
CA ARG A 29 11.68 3.11 10.68
C ARG A 29 12.49 2.86 9.40
N VAL A 30 13.16 1.70 9.32
CA VAL A 30 13.97 1.31 8.16
C VAL A 30 13.05 0.89 7.02
N ILE A 31 11.97 0.16 7.30
CA ILE A 31 10.96 -0.21 6.30
C ILE A 31 10.32 1.03 5.69
N LEU A 32 9.97 2.04 6.50
CA LEU A 32 9.41 3.31 6.03
C LEU A 32 10.41 4.10 5.18
N GLN A 33 11.70 4.10 5.56
CA GLN A 33 12.75 4.71 4.74
C GLN A 33 12.94 3.99 3.39
N LEU A 34 12.90 2.66 3.39
CA LEU A 34 12.97 1.87 2.15
C LEU A 34 11.74 2.10 1.27
N ALA A 35 10.55 2.15 1.87
CA ALA A 35 9.31 2.48 1.18
C ALA A 35 9.40 3.87 0.53
N TYR A 36 9.89 4.87 1.28
CA TYR A 36 10.11 6.21 0.77
C TYR A 36 11.02 6.19 -0.47
N LEU A 37 12.17 5.53 -0.38
CA LEU A 37 13.11 5.43 -1.50
C LEU A 37 12.47 4.76 -2.72
N VAL A 38 11.77 3.63 -2.52
CA VAL A 38 11.13 2.91 -3.62
C VAL A 38 10.02 3.74 -4.26
N LEU A 39 9.24 4.51 -3.51
CA LEU A 39 8.17 5.33 -4.09
C LEU A 39 8.70 6.61 -4.76
N LYS A 40 9.58 7.34 -4.08
CA LYS A 40 9.99 8.70 -4.47
C LYS A 40 11.14 8.74 -5.47
N GLU A 41 12.02 7.74 -5.42
CA GLU A 41 13.20 7.67 -6.29
C GLU A 41 13.02 6.70 -7.46
N THR A 42 11.82 6.14 -7.66
CA THR A 42 11.54 5.33 -8.85
C THR A 42 11.70 6.17 -10.11
N ALA A 43 12.58 5.70 -10.99
CA ALA A 43 12.75 6.24 -12.33
C ALA A 43 12.58 5.13 -13.38
N PHE A 44 12.13 5.51 -14.57
CA PHE A 44 12.06 4.62 -15.72
C PHE A 44 12.76 5.25 -16.92
N ALA A 45 13.35 4.38 -17.75
CA ALA A 45 13.98 4.78 -18.99
C ALA A 45 13.00 4.61 -20.15
N ASN A 46 12.96 5.60 -21.05
CA ASN A 46 12.26 5.48 -22.32
C ASN A 46 13.14 6.09 -23.42
N GLY A 47 13.66 5.22 -24.30
CA GLY A 47 14.74 5.57 -25.22
C GLY A 47 16.01 6.00 -24.46
N ASN A 48 16.57 7.16 -24.81
CA ASN A 48 17.77 7.72 -24.17
C ASN A 48 17.45 8.75 -23.06
N LYS A 49 16.25 8.70 -22.48
CA LYS A 49 15.80 9.64 -21.44
C LYS A 49 15.36 8.90 -20.20
N PHE A 50 15.65 9.50 -19.04
CA PHE A 50 15.20 9.03 -17.73
C PHE A 50 14.08 9.94 -17.21
N TYR A 51 13.06 9.32 -16.65
CA TYR A 51 11.89 9.99 -16.11
C TYR A 51 11.66 9.52 -14.67
N ARG A 52 11.38 10.46 -13.77
CA ARG A 52 10.99 10.12 -12.40
C ARG A 52 9.49 9.88 -12.33
N HIS A 53 9.08 8.85 -11.62
CA HIS A 53 7.69 8.57 -11.36
C HIS A 53 7.18 9.44 -10.20
N ILE A 54 6.21 10.30 -10.47
CA ILE A 54 5.75 11.32 -9.50
C ILE A 54 4.43 10.97 -8.80
N ILE A 55 3.67 10.00 -9.32
CA ILE A 55 2.38 9.57 -8.78
C ILE A 55 2.29 8.07 -8.97
N GLY A 56 1.83 7.33 -7.95
CA GLY A 56 1.78 5.87 -7.98
C GLY A 56 3.13 5.21 -7.70
N GLY A 57 3.14 3.88 -7.81
CA GLY A 57 4.34 3.05 -7.70
C GLY A 57 4.62 2.34 -9.01
N ALA A 58 5.84 1.80 -9.17
CA ALA A 58 6.20 1.01 -10.35
C ALA A 58 5.19 -0.14 -10.57
N MET A 59 4.56 -0.17 -11.74
CA MET A 59 3.63 -1.25 -12.10
C MET A 59 4.39 -2.57 -12.22
N GLY A 60 3.86 -3.63 -11.60
CA GLY A 60 4.53 -4.93 -11.50
C GLY A 60 5.46 -5.09 -10.30
N SER A 61 5.69 -4.03 -9.51
CA SER A 61 6.42 -4.15 -8.25
C SER A 61 5.53 -4.84 -7.20
N PRO A 62 6.02 -5.92 -6.53
CA PRO A 62 5.32 -6.55 -5.43
C PRO A 62 5.01 -5.57 -4.29
N PHE A 63 5.92 -4.62 -4.03
CA PHE A 63 5.72 -3.61 -3.00
C PHE A 63 4.56 -2.67 -3.34
N THR A 64 4.46 -2.21 -4.59
CA THR A 64 3.33 -1.37 -5.02
C THR A 64 2.00 -2.09 -4.82
N LEU A 65 1.94 -3.40 -5.08
CA LEU A 65 0.72 -4.18 -4.90
C LEU A 65 0.32 -4.28 -3.41
N THR A 66 1.28 -4.58 -2.53
CA THR A 66 1.05 -4.58 -1.08
C THR A 66 0.57 -3.21 -0.60
N LEU A 67 1.22 -2.15 -1.06
CA LEU A 67 0.90 -0.78 -0.68
C LEU A 67 -0.51 -0.36 -1.13
N VAL A 68 -0.94 -0.74 -2.34
CA VAL A 68 -2.32 -0.49 -2.80
C VAL A 68 -3.33 -1.18 -1.89
N ASN A 69 -3.05 -2.41 -1.44
CA ASN A 69 -3.96 -3.10 -0.53
C ASN A 69 -4.06 -2.42 0.83
N ILE A 70 -2.94 -1.94 1.37
CA ILE A 70 -2.89 -1.18 2.62
C ILE A 70 -3.57 0.18 2.47
N PHE A 71 -3.35 0.86 1.34
CA PHE A 71 -4.02 2.13 1.04
C PHE A 71 -5.54 1.95 1.05
N MET A 72 -6.04 0.96 0.32
CA MET A 72 -7.46 0.73 0.21
C MET A 72 -8.08 0.21 1.52
N TRP A 73 -7.31 -0.53 2.35
CA TRP A 73 -7.73 -0.89 3.71
C TRP A 73 -8.11 0.34 4.54
N LYS A 74 -7.37 1.45 4.46
CA LYS A 74 -7.69 2.68 5.21
C LYS A 74 -9.07 3.25 4.83
N TRP A 75 -9.42 3.20 3.55
CA TRP A 75 -10.70 3.69 3.04
C TRP A 75 -11.85 2.73 3.37
N GLU A 76 -11.61 1.45 3.19
CA GLU A 76 -12.58 0.39 3.46
C GLU A 76 -12.88 0.25 4.93
N LYS A 77 -11.89 0.40 5.80
CA LYS A 77 -12.08 0.29 7.25
C LYS A 77 -13.20 1.21 7.75
N ASN A 78 -13.36 2.40 7.15
CA ASN A 78 -14.44 3.30 7.56
C ASN A 78 -15.77 2.98 6.85
N ALA A 79 -15.72 2.63 5.56
CA ALA A 79 -16.92 2.39 4.76
C ALA A 79 -17.60 1.04 5.07
N ILE A 80 -16.82 -0.02 5.28
CA ILE A 80 -17.29 -1.39 5.45
C ILE A 80 -17.76 -1.65 6.87
N TYR A 81 -16.97 -1.27 7.88
CA TYR A 81 -17.32 -1.54 9.27
C TYR A 81 -18.60 -0.82 9.71
N GLY A 82 -19.01 0.24 8.99
CA GLY A 82 -20.28 0.94 9.23
C GLY A 82 -21.47 0.42 8.42
N ALA A 83 -21.25 -0.30 7.32
CA ALA A 83 -22.29 -0.64 6.35
C ALA A 83 -22.60 -2.13 6.25
N ILE A 84 -21.66 -3.01 6.59
CA ILE A 84 -21.81 -4.45 6.42
C ILE A 84 -22.41 -5.06 7.69
N GLY A 85 -23.51 -5.80 7.52
CA GLY A 85 -24.17 -6.50 8.63
C GLY A 85 -23.37 -7.71 9.11
N SER A 86 -23.63 -8.18 10.33
CA SER A 86 -23.08 -9.48 10.77
C SER A 86 -23.53 -10.57 9.78
N HIS A 87 -22.58 -11.37 9.26
CA HIS A 87 -22.75 -12.50 8.32
C HIS A 87 -22.67 -12.22 6.80
N GLU A 88 -22.17 -11.06 6.38
CA GLU A 88 -21.92 -10.78 4.95
C GLU A 88 -20.43 -10.97 4.58
N ILE A 89 -20.17 -11.57 3.41
CA ILE A 89 -18.80 -11.79 2.91
C ILE A 89 -18.42 -10.60 2.01
N TYR A 90 -17.30 -9.96 2.32
CA TYR A 90 -16.73 -8.91 1.50
C TYR A 90 -15.47 -9.38 0.76
N GLY A 91 -15.39 -9.08 -0.54
CA GLY A 91 -14.21 -9.32 -1.35
C GLY A 91 -13.90 -8.10 -2.20
N ARG A 92 -12.63 -7.70 -2.24
CA ARG A 92 -12.16 -6.64 -3.15
C ARG A 92 -11.20 -7.19 -4.19
N TYR A 93 -11.39 -6.74 -5.42
CA TYR A 93 -10.39 -6.87 -6.47
C TYR A 93 -9.52 -5.61 -6.55
N ALA A 94 -8.22 -5.74 -6.28
CA ALA A 94 -7.23 -4.69 -6.55
C ALA A 94 -6.21 -5.24 -7.55
N ILE A 95 -6.41 -4.90 -8.84
CA ILE A 95 -5.51 -5.09 -9.98
C ILE A 95 -4.70 -6.41 -9.96
N ILE A 96 -5.21 -7.39 -10.73
CA ILE A 96 -4.65 -8.71 -11.11
C ILE A 96 -4.72 -9.83 -10.04
N TYR A 97 -4.86 -9.54 -8.75
CA TYR A 97 -5.10 -10.59 -7.73
C TYR A 97 -6.32 -10.26 -6.85
N SER A 98 -7.23 -11.24 -6.72
CA SER A 98 -8.35 -11.16 -5.78
C SER A 98 -7.84 -11.30 -4.35
N SER A 99 -8.25 -10.39 -3.47
CA SER A 99 -8.04 -10.53 -2.03
C SER A 99 -9.41 -10.71 -1.37
N PHE A 100 -9.65 -11.90 -0.81
CA PHE A 100 -10.85 -12.19 -0.03
C PHE A 100 -10.55 -11.98 1.45
N CYS A 101 -11.40 -11.25 2.15
CA CYS A 101 -11.30 -11.07 3.59
C CYS A 101 -12.61 -11.54 4.22
N SER A 102 -12.56 -12.62 5.00
CA SER A 102 -13.68 -12.99 5.87
C SER A 102 -13.59 -12.12 7.13
N ILE A 103 -14.64 -11.36 7.41
CA ILE A 103 -14.81 -10.58 8.66
C ILE A 103 -15.57 -11.44 9.67
#